data_AF-A0A418NN58-F1
#
_entry.id   AF-A0A418NN58-F1
#
_cell.length_a   1.000
_cell.length_b   1.000
_cell.length_c   1.000
_cell.angle_alpha   90.00
_cell.angle_beta   90.00
_cell.angle_gamma   90.00
#
_symmetry.space_group_name_H-M   'P 1'
#
loop_
_entity.id
_entity.type
_entity.pdbx_description
1 polymer ?
#
loop_
_entity_poly.entity_id
_entity_poly.type
_entity_poly.pdbx_seq_one_letter_code
_entity_poly.pdbx_strand_id
1 'polypeptide(L)'
;MQATANNAQAAANAAQTSANTAQTTADNAQAAADAAQATADANAAALDYYDVNSADAPADASAPGAVAIGGGAQATSENAVAIGEGAIASGSTAVGGGAQATGADSAAFGENAIASGDSSSALGENSSATFENSTAVGESASALGDQSTAVGQGSLANSGGATAVGQGATADGSRSTAVGINSTTNGLDSTAIGSNADARSANATAIGHDAAADGDGSFAASDNALANGDGATAVGTDTLAFGENASAFGAGSRAETVGATALGAGSLADDVDSTAVGQGAIADGEAAVALGNRASAVGENAVAVGDIATANGADSTAIGANADARSANATAIGHDAAADGDGSFAASDNALANGDGATAVGTDTLAFGQNASAFGANSRAETVGATAVGANSFADDLNSTAVGQGAFADGEAAVALGNRASAVGENAVAVGDIATANGADSTAIGANADARSANATAIGHDAAADGDGSFAASDNALANGDG
;
A
#
# COMPACT_ATOMS: atom_id res chain seq x y z
N MET A 1 114.06 -73.92 -5.19
CA MET A 1 113.05 -73.60 -6.21
C MET A 1 111.66 -74.16 -5.86
N GLN A 2 111.52 -75.42 -5.40
CA GLN A 2 110.21 -76.01 -5.01
C GLN A 2 109.48 -75.26 -3.88
N ALA A 3 110.18 -74.83 -2.81
CA ALA A 3 109.57 -74.14 -1.66
C ALA A 3 108.99 -72.76 -2.01
N THR A 4 109.65 -72.03 -2.92
CA THR A 4 109.19 -70.73 -3.42
C THR A 4 107.93 -70.88 -4.29
N ALA A 5 107.85 -71.94 -5.10
CA ALA A 5 106.67 -72.26 -5.90
C ALA A 5 105.47 -72.70 -5.04
N ASN A 6 105.70 -73.49 -3.99
CA ASN A 6 104.65 -73.89 -3.05
C ASN A 6 104.11 -72.69 -2.24
N ASN A 7 104.99 -71.76 -1.82
CA ASN A 7 104.57 -70.52 -1.16
C ASN A 7 103.80 -69.59 -2.11
N ALA A 8 104.19 -69.51 -3.39
CA ALA A 8 103.46 -68.75 -4.41
C ALA A 8 102.07 -69.36 -4.69
N GLN A 9 101.97 -70.70 -4.75
CA GLN A 9 100.69 -71.39 -4.92
C GLN A 9 99.77 -71.22 -3.70
N ALA A 10 100.32 -71.28 -2.48
CA ALA A 10 99.56 -71.03 -1.26
C ALA A 10 99.05 -69.58 -1.18
N ALA A 11 99.88 -68.60 -1.58
CA ALA A 11 99.49 -67.20 -1.69
C ALA A 11 98.41 -66.98 -2.78
N ALA A 12 98.52 -67.65 -3.92
CA ALA A 12 97.52 -67.61 -4.98
C ALA A 12 96.18 -68.22 -4.54
N ASN A 13 96.20 -69.37 -3.84
CA ASN A 13 95.00 -70.01 -3.30
C ASN A 13 94.35 -69.15 -2.20
N ALA A 14 95.15 -68.50 -1.35
CA ALA A 14 94.66 -67.55 -0.35
C ALA A 14 94.05 -66.30 -1.00
N ALA A 15 94.68 -65.75 -2.05
CA ALA A 15 94.14 -64.64 -2.82
C ALA A 15 92.82 -65.00 -3.53
N GLN A 16 92.73 -66.21 -4.11
CA GLN A 16 91.50 -66.72 -4.71
C GLN A 16 90.38 -66.90 -3.67
N THR A 17 90.72 -67.41 -2.48
CA THR A 17 89.75 -67.56 -1.38
C THR A 17 89.25 -66.19 -0.92
N SER A 18 90.14 -65.22 -0.73
CA SER A 18 89.77 -63.84 -0.40
C SER A 18 88.92 -63.19 -1.48
N ALA A 19 89.22 -63.43 -2.77
CA ALA A 19 88.42 -62.96 -3.88
C ALA A 19 87.02 -63.59 -3.90
N ASN A 20 86.90 -64.90 -3.63
CA ASN A 20 85.62 -65.58 -3.56
C ASN A 20 84.78 -65.10 -2.36
N THR A 21 85.40 -64.84 -1.20
CA THR A 21 84.74 -64.25 -0.03
C THR A 21 84.29 -62.81 -0.30
N ALA A 22 85.10 -62.02 -1.00
CA ALA A 22 84.73 -60.67 -1.41
C ALA A 22 83.56 -60.70 -2.41
N GLN A 23 83.57 -61.63 -3.36
CA GLN A 23 82.47 -61.85 -4.31
C GLN A 23 81.18 -62.25 -3.57
N THR A 24 81.26 -63.21 -2.65
CA THR A 24 80.09 -63.64 -1.87
C THR A 24 79.53 -62.49 -1.01
N THR A 25 80.41 -61.67 -0.43
CA THR A 25 80.01 -60.47 0.32
C THR A 25 79.32 -59.46 -0.60
N ALA A 26 79.83 -59.25 -1.82
CA ALA A 26 79.24 -58.36 -2.80
C ALA A 26 77.87 -58.87 -3.28
N ASP A 27 77.74 -60.17 -3.56
CA ASP A 27 76.49 -60.79 -3.99
C ASP A 27 75.42 -60.72 -2.88
N ASN A 28 75.81 -60.95 -1.62
CA ASN A 28 74.93 -60.79 -0.47
C ASN A 28 74.50 -59.33 -0.26
N ALA A 29 75.41 -58.38 -0.47
CA ALA A 29 75.08 -56.96 -0.39
C ALA A 29 74.13 -56.53 -1.52
N GLN A 30 74.31 -57.06 -2.73
CA GLN A 30 73.41 -56.82 -3.85
C GLN A 30 72.03 -57.41 -3.58
N ALA A 31 71.95 -58.67 -3.12
CA ALA A 31 70.69 -59.30 -2.78
C ALA A 31 69.95 -58.56 -1.65
N ALA A 32 70.68 -58.02 -0.68
CA ALA A 32 70.10 -57.18 0.38
C ALA A 32 69.60 -55.82 -0.15
N ALA A 33 70.32 -55.19 -1.07
CA ALA A 33 69.89 -53.96 -1.74
C ALA A 33 68.65 -54.19 -2.60
N ASP A 34 68.60 -55.28 -3.37
CA ASP A 34 67.46 -55.65 -4.20
C ASP A 34 66.21 -55.94 -3.34
N ALA A 35 66.39 -56.62 -2.20
CA ALA A 35 65.29 -56.86 -1.26
C ALA A 35 64.79 -55.58 -0.58
N ALA A 36 65.70 -54.65 -0.25
CA ALA A 36 65.34 -53.34 0.27
C ALA A 36 64.60 -52.49 -0.78
N GLN A 37 65.03 -52.54 -2.04
CA GLN A 37 64.37 -51.86 -3.15
C GLN A 37 62.98 -52.45 -3.40
N ALA A 38 62.83 -53.78 -3.46
CA ALA A 38 61.52 -54.42 -3.64
C ALA A 38 60.56 -54.10 -2.49
N THR A 39 61.08 -53.97 -1.26
CA THR A 39 60.27 -53.54 -0.10
C THR A 39 59.88 -52.06 -0.23
N ALA A 40 60.77 -51.19 -0.70
CA ALA A 40 60.47 -49.78 -0.96
C ALA A 40 59.42 -49.62 -2.06
N ASP A 41 59.54 -50.36 -3.17
CA ASP A 41 58.59 -50.35 -4.28
C ASP A 41 57.23 -50.90 -3.86
N ALA A 42 57.19 -51.98 -3.07
CA ALA A 42 55.95 -52.53 -2.52
C ALA A 42 55.28 -51.55 -1.53
N ASN A 43 56.07 -50.85 -0.70
CA ASN A 43 55.55 -49.82 0.20
C ASN A 43 55.03 -48.61 -0.59
N ALA A 44 55.69 -48.21 -1.67
CA ALA A 44 55.21 -47.15 -2.57
C ALA A 44 53.88 -47.54 -3.25
N ALA A 45 53.77 -48.77 -3.75
CA ALA A 45 52.53 -49.29 -4.35
C ALA A 45 51.40 -49.52 -3.32
N ALA A 46 51.72 -49.76 -2.05
CA ALA A 46 50.73 -49.87 -0.98
C ALA A 46 50.17 -48.50 -0.52
N LEU A 47 50.83 -47.40 -0.89
CA LEU A 47 50.40 -46.02 -0.62
C LEU A 47 49.49 -45.43 -1.72
N ASP A 48 49.12 -46.23 -2.73
CA ASP A 48 48.35 -45.86 -3.94
C ASP A 48 46.85 -45.58 -3.68
N TYR A 49 46.53 -44.97 -2.54
CA TYR A 49 45.17 -44.56 -2.20
C TYR A 49 44.81 -43.18 -2.78
N TYR A 50 45.81 -42.39 -3.19
CA TYR A 50 45.63 -41.03 -3.75
C TYR A 50 46.68 -40.72 -4.82
N ASP A 51 46.24 -40.45 -6.04
CA ASP A 51 47.07 -39.90 -7.13
C ASP A 51 46.89 -38.37 -7.21
N VAL A 52 47.99 -37.62 -7.16
CA VAL A 52 48.00 -36.16 -7.37
C VAL A 52 48.79 -35.84 -8.63
N ASN A 53 48.10 -35.43 -9.69
CA ASN A 53 48.72 -34.93 -10.91
C ASN A 53 48.80 -33.39 -10.87
N SER A 54 49.83 -32.85 -10.21
CA SER A 54 50.06 -31.40 -10.11
C SER A 54 51.54 -31.06 -10.30
N ALA A 55 51.80 -29.86 -10.82
CA ALA A 55 53.13 -29.28 -10.93
C ALA A 55 53.47 -28.31 -9.78
N ASP A 56 52.51 -28.07 -8.87
CA ASP A 56 52.66 -27.17 -7.74
C ASP A 56 53.49 -27.80 -6.62
N ALA A 57 53.72 -27.02 -5.56
CA ALA A 57 54.32 -27.54 -4.34
C ALA A 57 53.53 -28.76 -3.81
N PRO A 58 54.17 -29.69 -3.08
CA PRO A 58 53.44 -30.77 -2.41
C PRO A 58 52.41 -30.23 -1.41
N ALA A 59 51.37 -31.02 -1.13
CA ALA A 59 50.44 -30.72 -0.06
C ALA A 59 51.16 -30.57 1.30
N ASP A 60 50.77 -29.57 2.09
CA ASP A 60 51.26 -29.29 3.44
C ASP A 60 50.18 -29.59 4.48
N ALA A 61 50.36 -30.70 5.22
CA ALA A 61 49.55 -31.06 6.38
C ALA A 61 50.42 -31.03 7.66
N SER A 62 51.03 -29.88 7.96
CA SER A 62 52.03 -29.73 9.02
C SER A 62 51.50 -29.78 10.45
N ALA A 63 50.19 -29.59 10.66
CA ALA A 63 49.58 -29.56 11.99
C ALA A 63 49.01 -30.93 12.44
N PRO A 64 48.86 -31.17 13.76
CA PRO A 64 48.28 -32.41 14.25
C PRO A 64 46.86 -32.64 13.72
N GLY A 65 46.58 -33.86 13.23
CA GLY A 65 45.26 -34.24 12.71
C GLY A 65 44.89 -33.59 11.37
N ALA A 66 45.78 -32.82 10.74
CA ALA A 66 45.50 -32.15 9.48
C ALA A 66 45.43 -33.13 8.29
N VAL A 67 44.60 -32.79 7.30
CA VAL A 67 44.46 -33.50 6.03
C VAL A 67 44.67 -32.51 4.90
N ALA A 68 45.69 -32.73 4.05
CA ALA A 68 45.92 -31.94 2.85
C ALA A 68 46.00 -32.88 1.62
N ILE A 69 45.15 -32.65 0.61
CA ILE A 69 45.08 -33.48 -0.61
C ILE A 69 45.02 -32.55 -1.83
N GLY A 70 45.95 -32.72 -2.78
CA GLY A 70 46.09 -31.88 -3.97
C GLY A 70 47.37 -31.06 -3.97
N GLY A 71 47.86 -30.66 -5.14
CA GLY A 71 49.07 -29.84 -5.25
C GLY A 71 48.85 -28.47 -4.59
N GLY A 72 49.78 -28.04 -3.75
CA GLY A 72 49.71 -26.75 -3.06
C GLY A 72 48.64 -26.64 -1.96
N ALA A 73 47.93 -27.72 -1.65
CA ALA A 73 46.95 -27.72 -0.56
C ALA A 73 47.65 -27.47 0.80
N GLN A 74 47.09 -26.60 1.64
CA GLN A 74 47.67 -26.18 2.92
C GLN A 74 46.67 -26.36 4.06
N ALA A 75 46.93 -27.31 4.96
CA ALA A 75 46.20 -27.55 6.20
C ALA A 75 47.15 -27.33 7.39
N THR A 76 47.33 -26.06 7.78
CA THR A 76 48.44 -25.63 8.66
C THR A 76 48.06 -25.49 10.14
N SER A 77 46.83 -25.83 10.52
CA SER A 77 46.31 -25.73 11.88
C SER A 77 45.67 -27.05 12.33
N GLU A 78 45.52 -27.24 13.64
CA GLU A 78 45.04 -28.51 14.22
C GLU A 78 43.69 -28.93 13.61
N ASN A 79 43.57 -30.21 13.23
CA ASN A 79 42.37 -30.81 12.60
C ASN A 79 41.87 -30.13 11.31
N ALA A 80 42.69 -29.29 10.65
CA ALA A 80 42.32 -28.64 9.40
C ALA A 80 42.20 -29.65 8.24
N VAL A 81 41.26 -29.44 7.32
CA VAL A 81 41.07 -30.28 6.13
C VAL A 81 41.12 -29.40 4.89
N ALA A 82 42.12 -29.57 4.03
CA ALA A 82 42.27 -28.89 2.74
C ALA A 82 42.29 -29.92 1.60
N ILE A 83 41.28 -29.92 0.74
CA ILE A 83 41.15 -30.88 -0.38
C ILE A 83 40.93 -30.12 -1.68
N GLY A 84 41.90 -30.15 -2.58
CA GLY A 84 41.89 -29.46 -3.87
C GLY A 84 43.23 -28.79 -4.16
N GLU A 85 43.52 -28.55 -5.44
CA GLU A 85 44.71 -27.79 -5.84
C GLU A 85 44.68 -26.39 -5.22
N GLY A 86 45.71 -26.02 -4.47
CA GLY A 86 45.83 -24.72 -3.81
C GLY A 86 44.82 -24.44 -2.68
N ALA A 87 44.07 -25.43 -2.21
CA ALA A 87 43.11 -25.24 -1.10
C ALA A 87 43.82 -24.85 0.21
N ILE A 88 43.27 -23.93 1.01
CA ILE A 88 43.86 -23.44 2.26
C ILE A 88 42.85 -23.59 3.41
N ALA A 89 43.25 -24.28 4.47
CA ALA A 89 42.46 -24.45 5.70
C ALA A 89 43.30 -24.17 6.95
N SER A 90 42.74 -23.41 7.90
CA SER A 90 43.35 -23.09 9.19
C SER A 90 42.37 -23.35 10.35
N GLY A 91 42.27 -24.60 10.78
CA GLY A 91 41.40 -25.04 11.89
C GLY A 91 39.94 -25.21 11.43
N SER A 92 39.78 -25.57 10.16
CA SER A 92 38.58 -25.41 9.36
C SER A 92 38.57 -26.45 8.24
N THR A 93 37.53 -26.43 7.38
CA THR A 93 37.42 -27.33 6.23
C THR A 93 37.33 -26.54 4.92
N ALA A 94 38.27 -26.76 4.01
CA ALA A 94 38.27 -26.23 2.64
C ALA A 94 38.28 -27.38 1.62
N VAL A 95 37.28 -27.44 0.73
CA VAL A 95 37.15 -28.47 -0.30
C VAL A 95 36.81 -27.83 -1.65
N GLY A 96 37.72 -27.94 -2.61
CA GLY A 96 37.64 -27.34 -3.95
C GLY A 96 38.99 -26.74 -4.36
N GLY A 97 39.26 -26.63 -5.66
CA GLY A 97 40.45 -25.93 -6.15
C GLY A 97 40.42 -24.47 -5.71
N GLY A 98 41.50 -23.98 -5.08
CA GLY A 98 41.60 -22.62 -4.57
C GLY A 98 40.65 -22.25 -3.42
N ALA A 99 39.93 -23.21 -2.83
CA ALA A 99 39.04 -22.96 -1.70
C ALA A 99 39.84 -22.49 -0.46
N GLN A 100 39.33 -21.48 0.25
CA GLN A 100 40.00 -20.85 1.39
C GLN A 100 39.07 -20.80 2.61
N ALA A 101 39.31 -21.65 3.59
CA ALA A 101 38.65 -21.60 4.89
C ALA A 101 39.66 -21.09 5.93
N THR A 102 39.80 -19.78 6.10
CA THR A 102 40.86 -19.18 6.94
C THR A 102 40.36 -18.65 8.29
N GLY A 103 39.05 -18.50 8.47
CA GLY A 103 38.46 -18.18 9.77
C GLY A 103 38.42 -19.40 10.70
N ALA A 104 38.38 -19.18 12.01
CA ALA A 104 38.23 -20.27 12.98
C ALA A 104 36.89 -20.98 12.78
N ASP A 105 36.84 -22.31 12.85
CA ASP A 105 35.62 -23.12 12.69
C ASP A 105 34.87 -22.85 11.35
N SER A 106 35.57 -22.36 10.33
CA SER A 106 34.98 -22.03 9.03
C SER A 106 34.86 -23.24 8.09
N ALA A 107 34.02 -23.09 7.05
CA ALA A 107 33.79 -24.12 6.05
C ALA A 107 33.69 -23.52 4.64
N ALA A 108 34.60 -23.88 3.74
CA ALA A 108 34.57 -23.50 2.33
C ALA A 108 34.42 -24.73 1.44
N PHE A 109 33.36 -24.81 0.65
CA PHE A 109 33.08 -25.91 -0.27
C PHE A 109 32.77 -25.35 -1.67
N GLY A 110 33.63 -25.62 -2.66
CA GLY A 110 33.50 -25.12 -4.04
C GLY A 110 34.82 -24.57 -4.55
N GLU A 111 34.98 -24.51 -5.88
CA GLU A 111 36.13 -23.85 -6.49
C GLU A 111 36.15 -22.36 -6.09
N ASN A 112 37.30 -21.87 -5.61
CA ASN A 112 37.50 -20.51 -5.13
C ASN A 112 36.51 -20.04 -4.04
N ALA A 113 35.85 -20.95 -3.31
CA ALA A 113 35.00 -20.58 -2.18
C ALA A 113 35.86 -19.97 -1.05
N ILE A 114 35.41 -18.86 -0.46
CA ILE A 114 36.15 -18.12 0.58
C ILE A 114 35.30 -18.04 1.85
N ALA A 115 35.71 -18.73 2.91
CA ALA A 115 35.17 -18.63 4.25
C ALA A 115 36.26 -18.06 5.19
N SER A 116 36.40 -16.74 5.23
CA SER A 116 37.48 -16.08 5.99
C SER A 116 37.03 -15.50 7.35
N GLY A 117 35.73 -15.47 7.60
CA GLY A 117 35.19 -15.08 8.91
C GLY A 117 35.16 -16.24 9.89
N ASP A 118 35.19 -15.95 11.19
CA ASP A 118 35.05 -16.98 12.23
C ASP A 118 33.64 -17.58 12.20
N SER A 119 33.52 -18.90 12.31
CA SER A 119 32.28 -19.68 12.14
C SER A 119 31.55 -19.41 10.82
N SER A 120 32.25 -18.93 9.78
CA SER A 120 31.65 -18.64 8.48
C SER A 120 31.52 -19.89 7.60
N SER A 121 30.56 -19.88 6.68
CA SER A 121 30.30 -20.98 5.75
C SER A 121 30.12 -20.45 4.32
N ALA A 122 30.98 -20.85 3.38
CA ALA A 122 30.88 -20.54 1.96
C ALA A 122 30.72 -21.83 1.14
N LEU A 123 29.55 -22.04 0.53
CA LEU A 123 29.19 -23.26 -0.20
C LEU A 123 28.75 -22.92 -1.62
N GLY A 124 29.63 -23.13 -2.61
CA GLY A 124 29.41 -22.85 -4.02
C GLY A 124 30.67 -22.30 -4.68
N GLU A 125 30.74 -22.43 -6.01
CA GLU A 125 31.81 -21.82 -6.80
C GLU A 125 31.84 -20.30 -6.58
N ASN A 126 33.01 -19.74 -6.27
CA ASN A 126 33.21 -18.31 -6.01
C ASN A 126 32.32 -17.74 -4.88
N SER A 127 31.77 -18.58 -4.00
CA SER A 127 31.01 -18.12 -2.83
C SER A 127 31.94 -17.45 -1.80
N SER A 128 31.44 -16.44 -1.08
CA SER A 128 32.26 -15.61 -0.20
C SER A 128 31.53 -15.28 1.10
N ALA A 129 32.02 -15.79 2.21
CA ALA A 129 31.55 -15.53 3.58
C ALA A 129 32.74 -15.01 4.40
N THR A 130 32.90 -13.68 4.45
CA THR A 130 34.16 -13.05 4.89
C THR A 130 34.12 -12.48 6.31
N PHE A 131 32.95 -12.50 6.95
CA PHE A 131 32.71 -11.95 8.28
C PHE A 131 32.24 -13.01 9.27
N GLU A 132 32.31 -12.70 10.56
CA GLU A 132 31.92 -13.62 11.64
C GLU A 132 30.47 -14.10 11.47
N ASN A 133 30.22 -15.39 11.72
CA ASN A 133 28.92 -16.04 11.62
C ASN A 133 28.20 -15.84 10.26
N SER A 134 28.93 -15.51 9.19
CA SER A 134 28.34 -15.28 7.86
C SER A 134 28.15 -16.59 7.10
N THR A 135 27.06 -16.69 6.32
CA THR A 135 26.74 -17.88 5.52
C THR A 135 26.45 -17.49 4.08
N ALA A 136 27.24 -17.99 3.13
CA ALA A 136 27.05 -17.84 1.69
C ALA A 136 26.81 -19.21 1.04
N VAL A 137 25.68 -19.41 0.37
CA VAL A 137 25.33 -20.68 -0.29
C VAL A 137 24.82 -20.41 -1.71
N GLY A 138 25.56 -20.86 -2.72
CA GLY A 138 25.26 -20.65 -4.13
C GLY A 138 26.48 -20.17 -4.92
N GLU A 139 26.45 -20.33 -6.24
CA GLU A 139 27.49 -19.76 -7.11
C GLU A 139 27.51 -18.24 -6.98
N SER A 140 28.70 -17.68 -6.71
CA SER A 140 28.92 -16.24 -6.45
C SER A 140 28.08 -15.63 -5.31
N ALA A 141 27.49 -16.43 -4.41
CA ALA A 141 26.81 -15.90 -3.23
C ALA A 141 27.81 -15.17 -2.32
N SER A 142 27.46 -13.98 -1.83
CA SER A 142 28.34 -13.12 -1.03
C SER A 142 27.67 -12.65 0.26
N ALA A 143 28.14 -13.14 1.39
CA ALA A 143 27.75 -12.73 2.73
C ALA A 143 28.87 -11.86 3.34
N LEU A 144 28.75 -10.54 3.18
CA LEU A 144 29.79 -9.55 3.46
C LEU A 144 29.51 -8.72 4.72
N GLY A 145 28.54 -9.13 5.54
CA GLY A 145 28.28 -8.56 6.87
C GLY A 145 28.45 -9.58 8.00
N ASP A 146 28.72 -9.11 9.22
CA ASP A 146 28.65 -9.96 10.42
C ASP A 146 27.26 -10.55 10.59
N GLN A 147 27.16 -11.85 10.91
CA GLN A 147 25.90 -12.60 11.03
C GLN A 147 25.00 -12.52 9.77
N SER A 148 25.58 -12.25 8.60
CA SER A 148 24.82 -12.14 7.34
C SER A 148 24.58 -13.50 6.70
N THR A 149 23.48 -13.63 5.95
CA THR A 149 23.12 -14.86 5.23
C THR A 149 22.79 -14.53 3.79
N ALA A 150 23.50 -15.13 2.83
CA ALA A 150 23.28 -15.02 1.40
C ALA A 150 23.05 -16.43 0.81
N VAL A 151 21.84 -16.72 0.33
CA VAL A 151 21.47 -18.03 -0.24
C VAL A 151 20.85 -17.86 -1.61
N GLY A 152 21.57 -18.27 -2.66
CA GLY A 152 21.14 -18.16 -4.04
C GLY A 152 22.29 -17.79 -4.97
N GLN A 153 22.12 -18.04 -6.26
CA GLN A 153 23.11 -17.64 -7.26
C GLN A 153 23.22 -16.10 -7.28
N GLY A 154 24.42 -15.57 -7.06
CA GLY A 154 24.69 -14.14 -7.01
C GLY A 154 23.95 -13.37 -5.91
N SER A 155 23.42 -14.04 -4.88
CA SER A 155 22.79 -13.34 -3.74
C SER A 155 23.83 -12.55 -2.94
N LEU A 156 23.47 -11.38 -2.45
CA LEU A 156 24.37 -10.43 -1.79
C LEU A 156 23.78 -9.94 -0.47
N ALA A 157 24.44 -10.23 0.66
CA ALA A 157 24.09 -9.68 1.97
C ALA A 157 25.25 -8.82 2.47
N ASN A 158 25.18 -7.50 2.26
CA ASN A 158 26.31 -6.57 2.42
C ASN A 158 26.49 -6.03 3.84
N SER A 159 25.45 -6.10 4.68
CA SER A 159 25.43 -5.44 5.98
C SER A 159 25.25 -6.42 7.14
N GLY A 160 25.62 -5.99 8.35
CA GLY A 160 25.48 -6.81 9.55
C GLY A 160 24.03 -7.22 9.81
N GLY A 161 23.82 -8.52 10.04
CA GLY A 161 22.50 -9.15 10.24
C GLY A 161 21.62 -9.19 8.98
N ALA A 162 22.14 -8.85 7.80
CA ALA A 162 21.38 -8.86 6.56
C ALA A 162 21.12 -10.29 6.07
N THR A 163 19.93 -10.54 5.52
CA THR A 163 19.53 -11.83 4.96
C THR A 163 19.08 -11.64 3.51
N ALA A 164 19.78 -12.25 2.55
CA ALA A 164 19.43 -12.28 1.14
C ALA A 164 19.19 -13.73 0.69
N VAL A 165 17.97 -14.06 0.27
CA VAL A 165 17.60 -15.43 -0.16
C VAL A 165 16.89 -15.39 -1.50
N GLY A 166 17.54 -15.88 -2.55
CA GLY A 166 17.05 -15.88 -3.92
C GLY A 166 18.15 -15.55 -4.93
N GLN A 167 17.93 -15.90 -6.19
CA GLN A 167 18.86 -15.55 -7.26
C GLN A 167 18.91 -14.02 -7.41
N GLY A 168 20.10 -13.43 -7.31
CA GLY A 168 20.29 -11.98 -7.38
C GLY A 168 19.66 -11.17 -6.24
N ALA A 169 19.17 -11.81 -5.16
CA ALA A 169 18.64 -11.10 -4.00
C ALA A 169 19.73 -10.24 -3.36
N THR A 170 19.42 -8.97 -3.03
CA THR A 170 20.39 -8.02 -2.46
C THR A 170 19.85 -7.42 -1.17
N ALA A 171 20.60 -7.56 -0.08
CA ALA A 171 20.30 -6.98 1.22
C ALA A 171 21.44 -6.05 1.67
N ASP A 172 21.30 -4.77 1.37
CA ASP A 172 22.27 -3.71 1.66
C ASP A 172 22.03 -3.03 3.00
N GLY A 173 20.79 -3.00 3.49
CA GLY A 173 20.45 -2.47 4.80
C GLY A 173 20.94 -3.36 5.95
N SER A 174 21.41 -2.77 7.05
CA SER A 174 21.68 -3.55 8.27
C SER A 174 20.39 -4.13 8.83
N ARG A 175 20.44 -5.40 9.30
CA ARG A 175 19.29 -6.17 9.77
C ARG A 175 18.13 -6.23 8.75
N SER A 176 18.43 -6.04 7.46
CA SER A 176 17.43 -6.11 6.40
C SER A 176 17.24 -7.53 5.87
N THR A 177 16.07 -7.81 5.30
CA THR A 177 15.71 -9.14 4.78
C THR A 177 15.17 -9.04 3.36
N ALA A 178 15.89 -9.56 2.38
CA ALA A 178 15.47 -9.67 0.98
C ALA A 178 15.25 -11.16 0.63
N VAL A 179 14.01 -11.55 0.32
CA VAL A 179 13.65 -12.93 -0.04
C VAL A 179 12.88 -12.96 -1.35
N GLY A 180 13.49 -13.45 -2.42
CA GLY A 180 12.92 -13.50 -3.76
C GLY A 180 13.98 -13.34 -4.84
N ILE A 181 13.63 -13.67 -6.08
CA ILE A 181 14.51 -13.40 -7.23
C ILE A 181 14.61 -11.89 -7.41
N ASN A 182 15.83 -11.34 -7.41
CA ASN A 182 16.11 -9.90 -7.50
C ASN A 182 15.40 -9.02 -6.45
N SER A 183 14.96 -9.58 -5.32
CA SER A 183 14.43 -8.77 -4.22
C SER A 183 15.55 -7.88 -3.65
N THR A 184 15.25 -6.64 -3.31
CA THR A 184 16.25 -5.66 -2.86
C THR A 184 15.81 -4.97 -1.57
N THR A 185 16.73 -4.82 -0.63
CA THR A 185 16.55 -3.98 0.57
C THR A 185 17.72 -3.02 0.75
N ASN A 186 17.46 -1.71 0.82
CA ASN A 186 18.49 -0.68 1.01
C ASN A 186 18.46 -0.06 2.43
N GLY A 187 17.29 -0.02 3.07
CA GLY A 187 17.11 0.64 4.36
C GLY A 187 17.45 -0.23 5.57
N LEU A 188 17.81 0.41 6.69
CA LEU A 188 17.93 -0.25 8.00
C LEU A 188 16.62 -0.94 8.37
N ASP A 189 16.66 -2.17 8.88
CA ASP A 189 15.47 -2.92 9.33
C ASP A 189 14.39 -3.12 8.25
N SER A 190 14.73 -2.96 6.97
CA SER A 190 13.79 -3.10 5.86
C SER A 190 13.57 -4.57 5.47
N THR A 191 12.40 -4.87 4.91
CA THR A 191 12.03 -6.23 4.49
C THR A 191 11.43 -6.20 3.09
N ALA A 192 11.98 -6.99 2.16
CA ALA A 192 11.45 -7.21 0.81
C ALA A 192 11.21 -8.71 0.59
N ILE A 193 9.97 -9.12 0.33
CA ILE A 193 9.60 -10.53 0.11
C ILE A 193 8.79 -10.65 -1.17
N GLY A 194 9.33 -11.30 -2.19
CA GLY A 194 8.74 -11.43 -3.52
C GLY A 194 9.77 -11.17 -4.61
N SER A 195 9.52 -11.66 -5.83
CA SER A 195 10.41 -11.37 -6.95
C SER A 195 10.35 -9.88 -7.29
N ASN A 196 11.53 -9.26 -7.41
CA ASN A 196 11.70 -7.81 -7.60
C ASN A 196 11.05 -6.92 -6.51
N ALA A 197 10.67 -7.47 -5.36
CA ALA A 197 10.22 -6.65 -4.24
C ALA A 197 11.35 -5.69 -3.82
N ASP A 198 11.04 -4.43 -3.55
CA ASP A 198 12.03 -3.39 -3.25
C ASP A 198 11.62 -2.57 -2.02
N ALA A 199 12.41 -2.65 -0.95
CA ALA A 199 12.23 -1.82 0.25
C ALA A 199 13.44 -0.89 0.40
N ARG A 200 13.26 0.38 0.01
CA ARG A 200 14.37 1.34 -0.18
C ARG A 200 14.76 2.12 1.06
N SER A 201 13.85 2.24 2.02
CA SER A 201 13.96 3.17 3.15
C SER A 201 13.92 2.46 4.51
N ALA A 202 14.22 3.17 5.59
CA ALA A 202 14.38 2.56 6.90
C ALA A 202 13.03 2.03 7.42
N ASN A 203 13.00 0.82 7.96
CA ASN A 203 11.80 0.13 8.42
C ASN A 203 10.74 -0.12 7.32
N ALA A 204 11.07 0.09 6.04
CA ALA A 204 10.16 -0.14 4.93
C ALA A 204 9.91 -1.65 4.73
N THR A 205 8.67 -2.02 4.40
CA THR A 205 8.29 -3.41 4.15
C THR A 205 7.56 -3.55 2.81
N ALA A 206 8.14 -4.30 1.87
CA ALA A 206 7.56 -4.63 0.58
C ALA A 206 7.29 -6.15 0.50
N ILE A 207 6.04 -6.57 0.26
CA ILE A 207 5.66 -7.99 0.18
C ILE A 207 4.80 -8.22 -1.06
N GLY A 208 5.39 -8.77 -2.12
CA GLY A 208 4.70 -9.05 -3.38
C GLY A 208 5.64 -9.05 -4.58
N HIS A 209 5.16 -9.53 -5.72
CA HIS A 209 5.87 -9.35 -6.99
C HIS A 209 5.87 -7.85 -7.35
N ASP A 210 7.03 -7.27 -7.66
CA ASP A 210 7.19 -5.84 -7.97
C ASP A 210 6.66 -4.86 -6.88
N ALA A 211 6.43 -5.31 -5.65
CA ALA A 211 6.01 -4.43 -4.56
C ALA A 211 7.15 -3.47 -4.19
N ALA A 212 6.84 -2.18 -3.97
CA ALA A 212 7.82 -1.15 -3.67
C ALA A 212 7.40 -0.31 -2.45
N ALA A 213 8.27 -0.25 -1.45
CA ALA A 213 8.13 0.54 -0.24
C ALA A 213 9.29 1.56 -0.16
N ASP A 214 9.03 2.78 -0.62
CA ASP A 214 10.05 3.82 -0.80
C ASP A 214 10.15 4.81 0.37
N GLY A 215 9.08 4.98 1.15
CA GLY A 215 9.08 5.89 2.30
C GLY A 215 9.62 5.23 3.57
N ASP A 216 10.11 6.03 4.50
CA ASP A 216 10.52 5.55 5.84
C ASP A 216 9.30 4.97 6.57
N GLY A 217 9.41 3.74 7.07
CA GLY A 217 8.31 3.03 7.74
C GLY A 217 7.12 2.69 6.84
N SER A 218 7.27 2.78 5.52
CA SER A 218 6.21 2.47 4.56
C SER A 218 5.93 0.97 4.45
N PHE A 219 4.71 0.61 4.07
CA PHE A 219 4.26 -0.77 3.90
C PHE A 219 3.56 -0.95 2.55
N ALA A 220 4.13 -1.77 1.67
CA ALA A 220 3.54 -2.14 0.39
C ALA A 220 3.29 -3.66 0.33
N ALA A 221 2.07 -4.07 0.00
CA ALA A 221 1.72 -5.49 -0.07
C ALA A 221 0.82 -5.83 -1.27
N SER A 222 1.14 -6.95 -1.93
CA SER A 222 0.59 -7.48 -3.19
C SER A 222 1.37 -7.06 -4.45
N ASP A 223 0.92 -7.58 -5.60
CA ASP A 223 1.55 -7.34 -6.90
C ASP A 223 1.53 -5.85 -7.28
N ASN A 224 2.69 -5.28 -7.58
CA ASN A 224 2.86 -3.89 -8.01
C ASN A 224 2.23 -2.85 -7.04
N ALA A 225 2.19 -3.13 -5.74
CA ALA A 225 1.82 -2.15 -4.73
C ALA A 225 2.96 -1.15 -4.50
N LEU A 226 2.66 0.15 -4.50
CA LEU A 226 3.63 1.22 -4.30
C LEU A 226 3.24 2.10 -3.10
N ALA A 227 4.04 2.04 -2.03
CA ALA A 227 3.98 2.97 -0.90
C ALA A 227 5.17 3.94 -0.97
N ASN A 228 4.95 5.14 -1.51
CA ASN A 228 6.02 6.09 -1.80
C ASN A 228 6.33 7.05 -0.65
N GLY A 229 5.30 7.53 0.07
CA GLY A 229 5.47 8.48 1.16
C GLY A 229 5.91 7.84 2.47
N ASP A 230 6.51 8.63 3.35
CA ASP A 230 6.89 8.19 4.70
C ASP A 230 5.63 7.78 5.49
N GLY A 231 5.69 6.63 6.17
CA GLY A 231 4.55 6.03 6.86
C GLY A 231 3.40 5.58 5.95
N ALA A 232 3.54 5.66 4.63
CA ALA A 232 2.49 5.29 3.70
C ALA A 232 2.20 3.79 3.71
N THR A 233 0.93 3.42 3.51
CA THR A 233 0.47 2.04 3.46
C THR A 233 -0.29 1.78 2.16
N ALA A 234 0.20 0.87 1.32
CA ALA A 234 -0.42 0.45 0.06
C ALA A 234 -0.69 -1.06 0.07
N VAL A 235 -1.96 -1.47 0.03
CA VAL A 235 -2.37 -2.88 0.10
C VAL A 235 -3.37 -3.24 -0.98
N GLY A 236 -2.90 -3.99 -1.98
CA GLY A 236 -3.70 -4.48 -3.09
C GLY A 236 -2.91 -4.47 -4.40
N THR A 237 -3.44 -5.13 -5.43
CA THR A 237 -2.81 -5.09 -6.75
C THR A 237 -2.89 -3.68 -7.35
N ASP A 238 -1.78 -3.18 -7.88
CA ASP A 238 -1.68 -1.84 -8.51
C ASP A 238 -2.11 -0.69 -7.59
N THR A 239 -1.93 -0.82 -6.27
CA THR A 239 -2.26 0.25 -5.31
C THR A 239 -1.17 1.29 -5.19
N LEU A 240 -1.56 2.55 -5.02
CA LEU A 240 -0.64 3.68 -4.84
C LEU A 240 -0.97 4.44 -3.56
N ALA A 241 -0.03 4.50 -2.62
CA ALA A 241 -0.04 5.46 -1.51
C ALA A 241 1.17 6.39 -1.69
N PHE A 242 0.95 7.56 -2.29
CA PHE A 242 2.03 8.45 -2.71
C PHE A 242 2.44 9.45 -1.62
N GLY A 243 1.48 10.05 -0.92
CA GLY A 243 1.76 11.07 0.09
C GLY A 243 2.24 10.52 1.44
N GLU A 244 2.79 11.40 2.27
CA GLU A 244 3.16 11.09 3.66
C GLU A 244 1.92 10.65 4.46
N ASN A 245 2.03 9.57 5.23
CA ASN A 245 0.94 8.94 5.99
C ASN A 245 -0.28 8.53 5.13
N ALA A 246 -0.14 8.48 3.80
CA ALA A 246 -1.22 8.08 2.91
C ALA A 246 -1.56 6.59 3.08
N SER A 247 -2.85 6.26 2.96
CA SER A 247 -3.37 4.90 3.15
C SER A 247 -4.23 4.49 1.98
N ALA A 248 -3.77 3.52 1.18
CA ALA A 248 -4.47 2.98 0.02
C ALA A 248 -4.72 1.48 0.19
N PHE A 249 -6.00 1.06 0.19
CA PHE A 249 -6.41 -0.33 0.33
C PHE A 249 -7.42 -0.73 -0.75
N GLY A 250 -7.12 -1.79 -1.51
CA GLY A 250 -7.98 -2.37 -2.54
C GLY A 250 -7.44 -2.16 -3.95
N ALA A 251 -7.69 -3.12 -4.86
CA ALA A 251 -7.05 -3.10 -6.19
C ALA A 251 -7.23 -1.77 -6.94
N GLY A 252 -6.13 -1.16 -7.38
CA GLY A 252 -6.12 0.14 -8.07
C GLY A 252 -6.50 1.35 -7.21
N SER A 253 -6.59 1.23 -5.88
CA SER A 253 -6.83 2.37 -4.99
C SER A 253 -5.63 3.34 -5.01
N ARG A 254 -5.90 4.65 -5.00
CA ARG A 254 -4.89 5.71 -5.05
C ARG A 254 -5.13 6.74 -3.93
N ALA A 255 -4.14 6.93 -3.07
CA ALA A 255 -4.07 8.01 -2.10
C ALA A 255 -2.85 8.89 -2.45
N GLU A 256 -3.06 10.05 -3.05
CA GLU A 256 -2.00 10.77 -3.80
C GLU A 256 -1.22 11.77 -2.96
N THR A 257 -1.78 12.24 -1.87
CA THR A 257 -1.28 13.39 -1.11
C THR A 257 -1.22 13.09 0.39
N VAL A 258 -0.72 14.05 1.17
CA VAL A 258 -0.47 13.89 2.61
C VAL A 258 -1.76 13.58 3.34
N GLY A 259 -1.76 12.55 4.19
CA GLY A 259 -2.93 12.15 4.99
C GLY A 259 -4.08 11.52 4.21
N ALA A 260 -3.97 11.42 2.87
CA ALA A 260 -5.02 10.90 2.02
C ALA A 260 -5.33 9.43 2.34
N THR A 261 -6.62 9.08 2.39
CA THR A 261 -7.09 7.73 2.71
C THR A 261 -8.04 7.22 1.63
N ALA A 262 -7.63 6.20 0.88
CA ALA A 262 -8.40 5.56 -0.19
C ALA A 262 -8.67 4.09 0.15
N LEU A 263 -9.92 3.75 0.48
CA LEU A 263 -10.35 2.40 0.88
C LEU A 263 -11.41 1.85 -0.08
N GLY A 264 -11.00 1.04 -1.05
CA GLY A 264 -11.89 0.40 -2.01
C GLY A 264 -11.24 0.19 -3.36
N ALA A 265 -11.72 -0.79 -4.14
CA ALA A 265 -11.18 -1.00 -5.48
C ALA A 265 -11.42 0.22 -6.37
N GLY A 266 -10.32 0.81 -6.88
CA GLY A 266 -10.33 2.03 -7.68
C GLY A 266 -10.78 3.29 -6.95
N SER A 267 -10.78 3.33 -5.61
CA SER A 267 -11.02 4.57 -4.87
C SER A 267 -9.87 5.56 -5.08
N LEU A 268 -10.17 6.85 -5.13
CA LEU A 268 -9.20 7.94 -5.32
C LEU A 268 -9.38 8.99 -4.22
N ALA A 269 -8.33 9.23 -3.45
CA ALA A 269 -8.20 10.35 -2.53
C ALA A 269 -7.04 11.23 -3.06
N ASP A 270 -7.38 12.33 -3.75
CA ASP A 270 -6.43 13.09 -4.58
C ASP A 270 -5.78 14.26 -3.84
N ASP A 271 -6.45 14.84 -2.84
CA ASP A 271 -5.99 16.04 -2.13
C ASP A 271 -5.72 15.80 -0.63
N VAL A 272 -5.07 16.76 0.02
CA VAL A 272 -4.57 16.66 1.40
C VAL A 272 -5.71 16.32 2.36
N ASP A 273 -5.45 15.37 3.25
CA ASP A 273 -6.39 14.87 4.26
C ASP A 273 -7.74 14.37 3.68
N SER A 274 -7.82 14.13 2.36
CA SER A 274 -9.03 13.60 1.72
C SER A 274 -9.26 12.13 2.06
N THR A 275 -10.53 11.72 2.16
CA THR A 275 -10.93 10.37 2.54
C THR A 275 -11.96 9.82 1.55
N ALA A 276 -11.58 8.83 0.76
CA ALA A 276 -12.44 8.11 -0.17
C ALA A 276 -12.63 6.65 0.27
N VAL A 277 -13.85 6.26 0.62
CA VAL A 277 -14.20 4.92 1.11
C VAL A 277 -15.34 4.33 0.29
N GLY A 278 -15.03 3.30 -0.50
CA GLY A 278 -15.97 2.61 -1.37
C GLY A 278 -15.37 2.32 -2.75
N GLN A 279 -15.91 1.34 -3.45
CA GLN A 279 -15.45 1.03 -4.80
C GLN A 279 -15.70 2.25 -5.71
N GLY A 280 -14.63 2.76 -6.33
CA GLY A 280 -14.67 3.93 -7.20
C GLY A 280 -15.07 5.25 -6.51
N ALA A 281 -15.02 5.34 -5.17
CA ALA A 281 -15.23 6.60 -4.46
C ALA A 281 -14.12 7.61 -4.81
N ILE A 282 -14.46 8.89 -4.92
CA ILE A 282 -13.55 9.97 -5.30
C ILE A 282 -13.66 11.11 -4.29
N ALA A 283 -12.57 11.41 -3.59
CA ALA A 283 -12.42 12.61 -2.78
C ALA A 283 -11.31 13.47 -3.42
N ASP A 284 -11.72 14.51 -4.15
CA ASP A 284 -10.86 15.36 -5.00
C ASP A 284 -10.52 16.70 -4.33
N GLY A 285 -11.32 17.14 -3.35
CA GLY A 285 -11.07 18.37 -2.60
C GLY A 285 -10.23 18.16 -1.35
N GLU A 286 -9.50 19.19 -0.92
CA GLU A 286 -8.81 19.22 0.38
C GLU A 286 -9.79 18.93 1.52
N ALA A 287 -9.40 18.03 2.42
CA ALA A 287 -10.20 17.52 3.53
C ALA A 287 -11.60 16.96 3.14
N ALA A 288 -11.80 16.64 1.86
CA ALA A 288 -13.07 16.09 1.38
C ALA A 288 -13.29 14.65 1.85
N VAL A 289 -14.55 14.27 2.08
CA VAL A 289 -14.94 12.93 2.54
C VAL A 289 -15.98 12.34 1.59
N ALA A 290 -15.60 11.29 0.85
CA ALA A 290 -16.48 10.51 0.01
C ALA A 290 -16.66 9.09 0.57
N LEU A 291 -17.86 8.75 1.05
CA LEU A 291 -18.18 7.45 1.64
C LEU A 291 -19.36 6.78 0.89
N GLY A 292 -19.07 5.78 0.06
CA GLY A 292 -20.07 5.04 -0.70
C GLY A 292 -19.53 4.50 -2.03
N ASN A 293 -20.26 3.60 -2.68
CA ASN A 293 -19.91 3.20 -4.04
C ASN A 293 -20.03 4.44 -4.95
N ARG A 294 -18.94 4.79 -5.63
CA ARG A 294 -18.88 5.94 -6.55
C ARG A 294 -19.34 7.28 -5.93
N ALA A 295 -19.27 7.43 -4.60
CA ALA A 295 -19.46 8.73 -3.96
C ALA A 295 -18.38 9.71 -4.46
N SER A 296 -18.74 10.98 -4.64
CA SER A 296 -17.84 12.01 -5.19
C SER A 296 -17.91 13.29 -4.36
N ALA A 297 -16.82 13.62 -3.68
CA ALA A 297 -16.66 14.88 -2.94
C ALA A 297 -15.55 15.69 -3.62
N VAL A 298 -15.93 16.75 -4.34
CA VAL A 298 -15.02 17.54 -5.20
C VAL A 298 -14.63 18.87 -4.57
N GLY A 299 -15.54 19.49 -3.82
CA GLY A 299 -15.24 20.74 -3.13
C GLY A 299 -14.31 20.57 -1.93
N GLU A 300 -13.61 21.64 -1.56
CA GLU A 300 -12.90 21.75 -0.28
C GLU A 300 -13.87 21.49 0.89
N ASN A 301 -13.47 20.69 1.88
CA ASN A 301 -14.28 20.26 3.02
C ASN A 301 -15.62 19.59 2.65
N ALA A 302 -15.80 19.17 1.40
CA ALA A 302 -17.06 18.59 0.95
C ALA A 302 -17.28 17.19 1.52
N VAL A 303 -18.54 16.85 1.83
CA VAL A 303 -18.91 15.56 2.41
C VAL A 303 -19.97 14.89 1.53
N ALA A 304 -19.62 13.79 0.87
CA ALA A 304 -20.52 12.95 0.10
C ALA A 304 -20.67 11.56 0.75
N VAL A 305 -21.85 11.21 1.24
CA VAL A 305 -22.11 9.92 1.91
C VAL A 305 -23.31 9.23 1.28
N GLY A 306 -23.06 8.16 0.52
CA GLY A 306 -24.10 7.39 -0.17
C GLY A 306 -23.62 6.83 -1.51
N ASP A 307 -24.38 5.88 -2.06
CA ASP A 307 -24.16 5.40 -3.43
C ASP A 307 -24.36 6.56 -4.41
N ILE A 308 -23.31 6.92 -5.18
CA ILE A 308 -23.35 7.99 -6.18
C ILE A 308 -23.66 9.39 -5.57
N ALA A 309 -23.54 9.56 -4.25
CA ALA A 309 -23.69 10.87 -3.61
C ALA A 309 -22.63 11.85 -4.16
N THR A 310 -23.01 13.08 -4.47
CA THR A 310 -22.13 14.07 -5.09
C THR A 310 -22.16 15.39 -4.31
N ALA A 311 -20.99 15.86 -3.88
CA ALA A 311 -20.80 17.14 -3.18
C ALA A 311 -19.75 17.97 -3.95
N ASN A 312 -20.21 18.87 -4.84
CA ASN A 312 -19.35 19.62 -5.76
C ASN A 312 -18.89 20.97 -5.20
N GLY A 313 -19.68 21.58 -4.29
CA GLY A 313 -19.36 22.89 -3.72
C GLY A 313 -18.39 22.81 -2.55
N ALA A 314 -17.65 23.89 -2.30
CA ALA A 314 -16.89 24.04 -1.06
C ALA A 314 -17.83 24.03 0.16
N ASP A 315 -17.43 23.35 1.23
CA ASP A 315 -18.21 23.16 2.45
C ASP A 315 -19.59 22.52 2.21
N SER A 316 -19.80 21.85 1.07
CA SER A 316 -21.08 21.22 0.72
C SER A 316 -21.24 19.84 1.35
N THR A 317 -22.47 19.43 1.60
CA THR A 317 -22.80 18.14 2.22
C THR A 317 -23.91 17.43 1.44
N ALA A 318 -23.63 16.25 0.89
CA ALA A 318 -24.59 15.37 0.24
C ALA A 318 -24.67 14.03 0.99
N ILE A 319 -25.82 13.70 1.59
CA ILE A 319 -26.02 12.46 2.36
C ILE A 319 -27.27 11.73 1.85
N GLY A 320 -27.07 10.59 1.22
CA GLY A 320 -28.13 9.79 0.61
C GLY A 320 -27.69 9.23 -0.75
N ALA A 321 -28.33 8.16 -1.21
CA ALA A 321 -28.04 7.65 -2.55
C ALA A 321 -28.48 8.69 -3.60
N ASN A 322 -27.57 9.03 -4.51
CA ASN A 322 -27.76 10.06 -5.53
C ASN A 322 -28.15 11.46 -4.99
N ALA A 323 -27.81 11.77 -3.73
CA ALA A 323 -27.90 13.14 -3.22
C ALA A 323 -26.89 14.04 -3.95
N ASP A 324 -27.27 15.28 -4.26
CA ASP A 324 -26.44 16.21 -5.04
C ASP A 324 -26.41 17.62 -4.40
N ALA A 325 -25.26 18.01 -3.87
CA ALA A 325 -24.99 19.34 -3.33
C ALA A 325 -24.03 20.08 -4.28
N ARG A 326 -24.55 20.97 -5.14
CA ARG A 326 -23.80 21.50 -6.29
C ARG A 326 -23.02 22.77 -6.02
N SER A 327 -23.46 23.57 -5.05
CA SER A 327 -22.93 24.90 -4.75
C SER A 327 -22.29 24.98 -3.38
N ALA A 328 -21.55 26.06 -3.12
CA ALA A 328 -20.90 26.28 -1.84
C ALA A 328 -21.94 26.26 -0.70
N ASN A 329 -21.54 25.73 0.47
CA ASN A 329 -22.39 25.61 1.66
C ASN A 329 -23.73 24.86 1.46
N ALA A 330 -23.95 24.23 0.29
CA ALA A 330 -25.20 23.54 -0.03
C ALA A 330 -25.30 22.23 0.76
N THR A 331 -26.48 21.90 1.26
CA THR A 331 -26.73 20.67 2.02
C THR A 331 -27.90 19.90 1.42
N ALA A 332 -27.63 18.72 0.87
CA ALA A 332 -28.62 17.78 0.36
C ALA A 332 -28.66 16.51 1.23
N ILE A 333 -29.79 16.18 1.84
CA ILE A 333 -29.95 15.01 2.72
C ILE A 333 -31.18 14.20 2.29
N GLY A 334 -30.98 13.08 1.61
CA GLY A 334 -32.05 12.21 1.14
C GLY A 334 -31.69 11.49 -0.15
N HIS A 335 -32.49 10.49 -0.52
CA HIS A 335 -32.39 9.89 -1.84
C HIS A 335 -32.80 10.93 -2.90
N ASP A 336 -32.01 11.12 -3.96
CA ASP A 336 -32.27 12.11 -5.00
C ASP A 336 -32.46 13.57 -4.52
N ALA A 337 -32.06 13.91 -3.28
CA ALA A 337 -32.14 15.29 -2.79
C ALA A 337 -31.13 16.17 -3.54
N ALA A 338 -31.53 17.37 -3.96
CA ALA A 338 -30.71 18.29 -4.72
C ALA A 338 -30.70 19.71 -4.13
N ALA A 339 -29.53 20.20 -3.78
CA ALA A 339 -29.28 21.55 -3.27
C ALA A 339 -28.38 22.30 -4.27
N ASP A 340 -28.98 23.11 -5.15
CA ASP A 340 -28.28 23.75 -6.27
C ASP A 340 -27.80 25.17 -5.96
N GLY A 341 -28.49 25.89 -5.07
CA GLY A 341 -28.14 27.26 -4.70
C GLY A 341 -27.04 27.35 -3.66
N ASP A 342 -26.32 28.47 -3.60
CA ASP A 342 -25.34 28.74 -2.53
C ASP A 342 -26.06 28.79 -1.17
N GLY A 343 -25.55 28.06 -0.19
CA GLY A 343 -26.16 27.94 1.15
C GLY A 343 -27.57 27.33 1.15
N SER A 344 -27.97 26.63 0.08
CA SER A 344 -29.29 25.99 0.00
C SER A 344 -29.36 24.70 0.85
N PHE A 345 -30.58 24.33 1.27
CA PHE A 345 -30.84 23.14 2.09
C PHE A 345 -31.99 22.33 1.49
N ALA A 346 -31.71 21.10 1.05
CA ALA A 346 -32.70 20.15 0.56
C ALA A 346 -32.71 18.89 1.45
N ALA A 347 -33.87 18.49 1.96
CA ALA A 347 -33.98 17.32 2.82
C ALA A 347 -35.21 16.45 2.52
N SER A 348 -35.01 15.13 2.53
CA SER A 348 -35.92 14.03 2.13
C SER A 348 -35.81 13.62 0.66
N ASP A 349 -36.57 12.59 0.29
CA ASP A 349 -36.59 12.01 -1.05
C ASP A 349 -37.01 13.03 -2.12
N ASN A 350 -36.18 13.25 -3.14
CA ASN A 350 -36.45 14.15 -4.27
C ASN A 350 -36.81 15.60 -3.86
N ALA A 351 -36.25 16.10 -2.74
CA ALA A 351 -36.35 17.52 -2.39
C ALA A 351 -35.40 18.35 -3.25
N LEU A 352 -35.87 19.48 -3.80
CA LEU A 352 -35.09 20.37 -4.66
C LEU A 352 -35.08 21.80 -4.12
N ALA A 353 -33.91 22.27 -3.69
CA ALA A 353 -33.65 23.66 -3.34
C ALA A 353 -32.76 24.31 -4.42
N ASN A 354 -33.36 25.04 -5.36
CA ASN A 354 -32.66 25.56 -6.53
C ASN A 354 -32.04 26.95 -6.30
N GLY A 355 -32.73 27.83 -5.56
CA GLY A 355 -32.28 29.20 -5.34
C GLY A 355 -31.23 29.32 -4.23
N ASP A 356 -30.44 30.39 -4.28
CA ASP A 356 -29.50 30.74 -3.21
C ASP A 356 -30.25 30.94 -1.88
N GLY A 357 -29.76 30.32 -0.80
CA GLY A 357 -30.40 30.31 0.50
C GLY A 357 -31.77 29.61 0.55
N ALA A 358 -32.19 28.91 -0.51
CA ALA A 358 -33.47 28.23 -0.55
C ALA A 358 -33.49 27.01 0.40
N THR A 359 -34.65 26.74 0.97
CA THR A 359 -34.88 25.60 1.89
C THR A 359 -36.04 24.76 1.40
N ALA A 360 -35.80 23.50 1.05
CA ALA A 360 -36.81 22.52 0.64
C ALA A 360 -36.77 21.30 1.59
N VAL A 361 -37.87 21.06 2.32
CA VAL A 361 -37.94 19.98 3.32
C VAL A 361 -39.22 19.17 3.16
N GLY A 362 -39.07 17.94 2.67
CA GLY A 362 -40.15 16.99 2.47
C GLY A 362 -40.05 16.29 1.12
N THR A 363 -40.78 15.19 0.96
CA THR A 363 -40.79 14.44 -0.31
C THR A 363 -41.36 15.27 -1.45
N ASP A 364 -40.68 15.29 -2.60
CA ASP A 364 -41.07 16.03 -3.80
C ASP A 364 -41.27 17.54 -3.56
N THR A 365 -40.48 18.13 -2.65
CA THR A 365 -40.55 19.58 -2.36
C THR A 365 -39.73 20.41 -3.32
N LEU A 366 -40.19 21.62 -3.62
CA LEU A 366 -39.50 22.55 -4.51
C LEU A 366 -39.40 23.94 -3.89
N ALA A 367 -38.17 24.41 -3.65
CA ALA A 367 -37.88 25.80 -3.34
C ALA A 367 -37.02 26.37 -4.49
N PHE A 368 -37.65 27.04 -5.45
CA PHE A 368 -36.99 27.45 -6.69
C PHE A 368 -36.34 28.85 -6.58
N GLY A 369 -37.02 29.81 -5.96
CA GLY A 369 -36.52 31.18 -5.85
C GLY A 369 -35.42 31.37 -4.79
N GLN A 370 -34.70 32.49 -4.86
CA GLN A 370 -33.74 32.88 -3.82
C GLN A 370 -34.46 33.10 -2.48
N ASN A 371 -33.90 32.58 -1.39
CA ASN A 371 -34.49 32.58 -0.05
C ASN A 371 -35.91 31.96 0.01
N ALA A 372 -36.30 31.18 -0.99
CA ALA A 372 -37.59 30.49 -0.99
C ALA A 372 -37.59 29.37 0.07
N SER A 373 -38.74 29.13 0.69
CA SER A 373 -38.88 28.18 1.79
C SER A 373 -40.08 27.26 1.54
N ALA A 374 -39.84 25.99 1.24
CA ALA A 374 -40.86 24.97 1.00
C ALA A 374 -40.76 23.86 2.05
N PHE A 375 -41.83 23.64 2.82
CA PHE A 375 -41.91 22.62 3.87
C PHE A 375 -43.16 21.75 3.71
N GLY A 376 -43.01 20.42 3.65
CA GLY A 376 -44.10 19.45 3.55
C GLY A 376 -44.26 18.85 2.16
N ALA A 377 -44.74 17.60 2.05
CA ALA A 377 -44.72 16.86 0.79
C ALA A 377 -45.43 17.61 -0.36
N ASN A 378 -44.78 17.67 -1.53
CA ASN A 378 -45.26 18.40 -2.72
C ASN A 378 -45.48 19.92 -2.51
N SER A 379 -44.89 20.54 -1.49
CA SER A 379 -44.93 21.99 -1.35
C SER A 379 -44.03 22.66 -2.38
N ARG A 380 -44.44 23.83 -2.88
CA ARG A 380 -43.70 24.59 -3.91
C ARG A 380 -43.66 26.07 -3.55
N ALA A 381 -42.46 26.61 -3.47
CA ALA A 381 -42.18 28.04 -3.36
C ALA A 381 -41.37 28.46 -4.61
N GLU A 382 -41.99 29.14 -5.58
CA GLU A 382 -41.41 29.29 -6.92
C GLU A 382 -40.49 30.50 -7.07
N THR A 383 -40.77 31.58 -6.37
CA THR A 383 -40.09 32.87 -6.60
C THR A 383 -39.37 33.37 -5.35
N VAL A 384 -38.71 34.53 -5.49
CA VAL A 384 -37.86 35.10 -4.44
C VAL A 384 -38.67 35.35 -3.17
N GLY A 385 -38.17 34.88 -2.03
CA GLY A 385 -38.81 35.05 -0.73
C GLY A 385 -40.15 34.32 -0.54
N ALA A 386 -40.58 33.50 -1.51
CA ALA A 386 -41.82 32.73 -1.41
C ALA A 386 -41.73 31.70 -0.26
N THR A 387 -42.80 31.56 0.52
CA THR A 387 -42.87 30.62 1.66
C THR A 387 -44.08 29.70 1.53
N ALA A 388 -43.86 28.42 1.30
CA ALA A 388 -44.88 27.39 1.20
C ALA A 388 -44.72 26.36 2.33
N VAL A 389 -45.69 26.28 3.25
CA VAL A 389 -45.65 25.35 4.40
C VAL A 389 -46.92 24.52 4.47
N GLY A 390 -46.82 23.21 4.28
CA GLY A 390 -47.94 22.28 4.26
C GLY A 390 -47.91 21.38 3.04
N ALA A 391 -48.55 20.21 3.12
CA ALA A 391 -48.58 19.31 1.97
C ALA A 391 -49.38 19.94 0.81
N ASN A 392 -48.80 19.97 -0.39
CA ASN A 392 -49.35 20.63 -1.58
C ASN A 392 -49.59 22.15 -1.42
N SER A 393 -48.91 22.85 -0.51
CA SER A 393 -48.96 24.32 -0.49
C SER A 393 -48.20 24.89 -1.70
N PHE A 394 -48.67 26.02 -2.21
CA PHE A 394 -48.15 26.64 -3.43
C PHE A 394 -48.04 28.16 -3.22
N ALA A 395 -46.81 28.67 -3.22
CA ALA A 395 -46.49 30.09 -3.16
C ALA A 395 -45.77 30.48 -4.46
N ASP A 396 -46.49 31.11 -5.39
CA ASP A 396 -46.04 31.30 -6.77
C ASP A 396 -45.25 32.59 -6.95
N ASP A 397 -45.70 33.69 -6.35
CA ASP A 397 -45.20 35.03 -6.67
C ASP A 397 -44.32 35.65 -5.56
N LEU A 398 -43.64 36.75 -5.89
CA LEU A 398 -42.62 37.41 -5.07
C LEU A 398 -43.12 37.66 -3.64
N ASN A 399 -42.36 37.17 -2.65
CA ASN A 399 -42.70 37.28 -1.22
C ASN A 399 -44.08 36.71 -0.81
N SER A 400 -44.69 35.85 -1.64
CA SER A 400 -45.96 35.21 -1.30
C SER A 400 -45.79 34.18 -0.16
N THR A 401 -46.81 33.99 0.66
CA THR A 401 -46.79 33.09 1.81
C THR A 401 -48.03 32.19 1.81
N ALA A 402 -47.86 30.90 1.58
CA ALA A 402 -48.90 29.88 1.64
C ALA A 402 -48.64 28.90 2.79
N VAL A 403 -49.44 28.95 3.85
CA VAL A 403 -49.30 28.10 5.05
C VAL A 403 -50.58 27.31 5.30
N GLY A 404 -50.52 25.99 5.11
CA GLY A 404 -51.62 25.06 5.27
C GLY A 404 -51.62 24.00 4.17
N GLN A 405 -52.29 22.87 4.41
CA GLN A 405 -52.44 21.84 3.37
C GLN A 405 -53.25 22.43 2.20
N GLY A 406 -52.68 22.40 1.00
CA GLY A 406 -53.30 22.96 -0.21
C GLY A 406 -53.48 24.47 -0.23
N ALA A 407 -52.82 25.24 0.66
CA ALA A 407 -52.86 26.70 0.61
C ALA A 407 -52.23 27.22 -0.70
N PHE A 408 -52.80 28.26 -1.29
CA PHE A 408 -52.44 28.80 -2.60
C PHE A 408 -52.28 30.32 -2.51
N ALA A 409 -51.05 30.82 -2.66
CA ALA A 409 -50.72 32.23 -2.70
C ALA A 409 -50.09 32.56 -4.07
N ASP A 410 -50.82 33.26 -4.92
CA ASP A 410 -50.48 33.51 -6.33
C ASP A 410 -50.19 34.99 -6.61
N GLY A 411 -50.64 35.90 -5.75
CA GLY A 411 -50.31 37.33 -5.88
C GLY A 411 -48.98 37.69 -5.24
N GLU A 412 -48.28 38.69 -5.77
CA GLU A 412 -47.14 39.33 -5.12
C GLU A 412 -47.51 39.76 -3.69
N ALA A 413 -46.66 39.41 -2.73
CA ALA A 413 -46.84 39.62 -1.29
C ALA A 413 -48.17 39.07 -0.71
N ALA A 414 -48.85 38.16 -1.41
CA ALA A 414 -50.08 37.55 -0.93
C ALA A 414 -49.84 36.59 0.24
N VAL A 415 -50.79 36.51 1.17
CA VAL A 415 -50.73 35.66 2.36
C VAL A 415 -51.96 34.76 2.43
N ALA A 416 -51.79 33.46 2.21
CA ALA A 416 -52.79 32.42 2.40
C ALA A 416 -52.45 31.55 3.62
N LEU A 417 -53.23 31.64 4.70
CA LEU A 417 -53.04 30.88 5.95
C LEU A 417 -54.28 30.06 6.30
N GLY A 418 -54.23 28.75 6.07
CA GLY A 418 -55.32 27.81 6.36
C GLY A 418 -55.35 26.63 5.41
N ASN A 419 -56.16 25.60 5.72
CA ASN A 419 -56.38 24.51 4.77
C ASN A 419 -57.07 25.09 3.52
N ARG A 420 -56.46 24.92 2.34
CA ARG A 420 -56.98 25.40 1.06
C ARG A 420 -57.33 26.91 1.04
N ALA A 421 -56.67 27.72 1.87
CA ALA A 421 -56.77 29.18 1.77
C ALA A 421 -56.18 29.64 0.41
N SER A 422 -56.80 30.63 -0.24
CA SER A 422 -56.46 31.09 -1.58
C SER A 422 -56.33 32.61 -1.61
N ALA A 423 -55.11 33.12 -1.78
CA ALA A 423 -54.83 34.55 -1.95
C ALA A 423 -54.24 34.80 -3.34
N VAL A 424 -55.05 35.36 -4.24
CA VAL A 424 -54.72 35.50 -5.68
C VAL A 424 -54.36 36.94 -6.05
N GLY A 425 -54.94 37.93 -5.37
CA GLY A 425 -54.60 39.32 -5.63
C GLY A 425 -53.24 39.73 -5.07
N GLU A 426 -52.63 40.75 -5.66
CA GLU A 426 -51.47 41.46 -5.08
C GLU A 426 -51.83 41.95 -3.67
N ASN A 427 -50.92 41.76 -2.70
CA ASN A 427 -51.11 42.08 -1.28
C ASN A 427 -52.38 41.44 -0.65
N ALA A 428 -52.98 40.42 -1.27
CA ALA A 428 -54.19 39.80 -0.76
C ALA A 428 -53.90 38.95 0.49
N VAL A 429 -54.83 38.95 1.45
CA VAL A 429 -54.70 38.20 2.72
C VAL A 429 -55.90 37.29 2.90
N ALA A 430 -55.71 35.97 2.78
CA ALA A 430 -56.70 34.94 3.07
C ALA A 430 -56.30 34.15 4.32
N VAL A 431 -57.09 34.21 5.39
CA VAL A 431 -56.82 33.51 6.66
C VAL A 431 -58.04 32.71 7.09
N GLY A 432 -57.96 31.39 7.02
CA GLY A 432 -59.05 30.47 7.38
C GLY A 432 -59.13 29.25 6.45
N ASP A 433 -59.90 28.25 6.87
CA ASP A 433 -60.23 27.10 6.01
C ASP A 433 -61.02 27.57 4.78
N ILE A 434 -60.50 27.35 3.57
CA ILE A 434 -61.12 27.75 2.30
C ILE A 434 -61.35 29.27 2.18
N ALA A 435 -60.66 30.10 2.98
CA ALA A 435 -60.72 31.56 2.82
C ALA A 435 -60.19 31.97 1.44
N THR A 436 -60.85 32.90 0.74
CA THR A 436 -60.52 33.31 -0.62
C THR A 436 -60.40 34.84 -0.71
N ALA A 437 -59.24 35.34 -1.15
CA ALA A 437 -58.98 36.75 -1.38
C ALA A 437 -58.48 36.94 -2.82
N ASN A 438 -59.39 37.30 -3.75
CA ASN A 438 -59.11 37.36 -5.19
C ASN A 438 -58.73 38.77 -5.67
N GLY A 439 -59.18 39.82 -4.99
CA GLY A 439 -58.89 41.20 -5.37
C GLY A 439 -57.51 41.66 -4.90
N ALA A 440 -56.91 42.62 -5.61
CA ALA A 440 -55.75 43.34 -5.10
C ALA A 440 -56.09 44.05 -3.78
N ASP A 441 -55.17 44.02 -2.82
CA ASP A 441 -55.33 44.56 -1.46
C ASP A 441 -56.56 44.00 -0.71
N SER A 442 -57.09 42.84 -1.12
CA SER A 442 -58.27 42.23 -0.51
C SER A 442 -57.92 41.43 0.75
N THR A 443 -58.84 41.37 1.71
CA THR A 443 -58.64 40.66 2.98
C THR A 443 -59.85 39.76 3.28
N ALA A 444 -59.64 38.45 3.34
CA ALA A 444 -60.62 37.46 3.75
C ALA A 444 -60.15 36.74 5.02
N ILE A 445 -60.84 36.93 6.16
CA ILE A 445 -60.48 36.31 7.45
C ILE A 445 -61.68 35.57 8.01
N GLY A 446 -61.60 34.24 8.07
CA GLY A 446 -62.67 33.35 8.52
C GLY A 446 -62.77 32.11 7.63
N ALA A 447 -63.37 31.05 8.13
CA ALA A 447 -63.65 29.88 7.30
C ALA A 447 -64.64 30.25 6.19
N ASN A 448 -64.31 29.93 4.94
CA ASN A 448 -65.09 30.26 3.75
C ASN A 448 -65.39 31.76 3.59
N ALA A 449 -64.56 32.66 4.15
CA ALA A 449 -64.63 34.09 3.87
C ALA A 449 -64.18 34.35 2.41
N ASP A 450 -64.87 35.23 1.69
CA ASP A 450 -64.63 35.49 0.26
C ASP A 450 -64.57 37.00 -0.03
N ALA A 451 -63.38 37.51 -0.35
CA ALA A 451 -63.15 38.89 -0.77
C ALA A 451 -62.79 38.92 -2.26
N ARG A 452 -63.75 39.27 -3.13
CA ARG A 452 -63.64 39.04 -4.59
C ARG A 452 -63.03 40.20 -5.36
N SER A 453 -63.14 41.41 -4.83
CA SER A 453 -62.88 42.66 -5.56
C SER A 453 -61.76 43.46 -4.91
N ALA A 454 -61.25 44.48 -5.59
CA ALA A 454 -60.09 45.23 -5.11
C ALA A 454 -60.44 45.97 -3.81
N ASN A 455 -59.53 45.97 -2.83
CA ASN A 455 -59.72 46.56 -1.50
C ASN A 455 -60.92 45.98 -0.71
N ALA A 456 -61.50 44.85 -1.15
CA ALA A 456 -62.61 44.21 -0.45
C ALA A 456 -62.13 43.54 0.84
N THR A 457 -62.90 43.66 1.91
CA THR A 457 -62.60 43.06 3.21
C THR A 457 -63.78 42.23 3.72
N ALA A 458 -63.60 40.92 3.84
CA ALA A 458 -64.54 39.97 4.40
C ALA A 458 -63.99 39.37 5.70
N ILE A 459 -64.67 39.57 6.83
CA ILE A 459 -64.24 39.05 8.14
C ILE A 459 -65.41 38.30 8.82
N GLY A 460 -65.30 36.98 8.97
CA GLY A 460 -66.32 36.11 9.56
C GLY A 460 -66.47 34.79 8.81
N HIS A 461 -67.15 33.81 9.41
CA HIS A 461 -67.49 32.56 8.72
C HIS A 461 -68.50 32.84 7.59
N ASP A 462 -68.24 32.39 6.36
CA ASP A 462 -69.08 32.69 5.18
C ASP A 462 -69.29 34.20 4.89
N ALA A 463 -68.41 35.08 5.37
CA ALA A 463 -68.50 36.51 5.02
C ALA A 463 -68.10 36.72 3.55
N ALA A 464 -68.84 37.53 2.80
CA ALA A 464 -68.59 37.80 1.38
C ALA A 464 -68.58 39.31 1.08
N ALA A 465 -67.48 39.78 0.48
CA ALA A 465 -67.27 41.16 0.06
C ALA A 465 -67.02 41.19 -1.46
N ASP A 466 -68.06 41.56 -2.22
CA ASP A 466 -68.12 41.45 -3.67
C ASP A 466 -67.88 42.78 -4.40
N GLY A 467 -68.07 43.92 -3.72
CA GLY A 467 -67.84 45.26 -4.29
C GLY A 467 -66.40 45.74 -4.11
N ASP A 468 -65.94 46.66 -4.97
CA ASP A 468 -64.65 47.32 -4.78
C ASP A 468 -64.69 48.15 -3.49
N GLY A 469 -63.72 48.00 -2.58
CA GLY A 469 -63.69 48.69 -1.28
C GLY A 469 -64.77 48.24 -0.29
N SER A 470 -65.52 47.18 -0.59
CA SER A 470 -66.61 46.70 0.26
C SER A 470 -66.10 46.08 1.57
N PHE A 471 -66.85 46.25 2.66
CA PHE A 471 -66.52 45.70 3.98
C PHE A 471 -67.67 44.86 4.53
N ALA A 472 -67.49 43.54 4.58
CA ALA A 472 -68.41 42.58 5.19
C ALA A 472 -67.81 42.05 6.50
N ALA A 473 -68.47 42.29 7.63
CA ALA A 473 -68.01 41.82 8.94
C ALA A 473 -69.11 41.08 9.71
N SER A 474 -68.73 39.96 10.33
CA SER A 474 -69.56 38.93 11.01
C SER A 474 -69.90 37.73 10.13
N ASP A 475 -70.34 36.64 10.76
CA ASP A 475 -70.73 35.42 10.06
C ASP A 475 -71.88 35.67 9.08
N ASN A 476 -71.76 35.16 7.85
CA ASN A 476 -72.71 35.32 6.74
C ASN A 476 -72.95 36.78 6.32
N ALA A 477 -72.06 37.71 6.67
CA ALA A 477 -72.16 39.09 6.21
C ALA A 477 -71.96 39.17 4.69
N LEU A 478 -72.78 39.95 3.99
CA LEU A 478 -72.68 40.15 2.54
C LEU A 478 -72.61 41.64 2.22
N ALA A 479 -71.57 42.06 1.52
CA ALA A 479 -71.40 43.43 1.03
C ALA A 479 -71.20 43.44 -0.50
N ASN A 480 -72.20 43.91 -1.24
CA ASN A 480 -72.21 43.87 -2.72
C ASN A 480 -72.02 45.24 -3.40
N GLY A 481 -71.91 46.32 -2.62
CA GLY A 481 -71.78 47.68 -3.15
C GLY A 481 -70.34 48.17 -3.09
N ASP A 482 -69.97 49.03 -4.04
CA ASP A 482 -68.68 49.71 -4.04
C ASP A 482 -68.62 50.71 -2.87
N GLY A 483 -67.47 50.76 -2.18
CA GLY A 483 -67.23 51.48 -0.93
C GLY A 483 -66.35 52.73 -1.04
#